data_AF-A0A8E5J851-F1
#
_entry.id   AF-A0A8E5J851-F1
#
_cell.length_a   1.000
_cell.length_b   1.000
_cell.length_c   1.000
_cell.angle_alpha   90.00
_cell.angle_beta   90.00
_cell.angle_gamma   90.00
#
_symmetry.space_group_name_H-M   'P 1'
#
loop_
_entity.id
_entity.type
_entity.pdbx_description
1 polymer ?
#
loop_
_entity_poly.entity_id
_entity_poly.type
_entity_poly.pdbx_seq_one_letter_code
_entity_poly.pdbx_strand_id
1 'polypeptide(L)' 'MFGLGWLEVGVIALVAVLIFGPKKIPELGSALGKTLRGFKEELKNQDDDTASLEQDNRE' A
#
# COMPACT_ATOMS: atom_id res chain seq x y z
N MET A 1 -5.93 -0.48 30.79
CA MET A 1 -7.12 -0.30 29.93
C MET A 1 -6.78 -0.90 28.57
N PHE A 2 -7.42 -2.02 28.22
CA PHE A 2 -7.28 -2.80 26.97
C PHE A 2 -5.93 -2.71 26.25
N GLY A 3 -4.94 -3.46 26.75
CA GLY A 3 -3.75 -3.78 25.98
C GLY A 3 -4.13 -4.83 24.95
N LEU A 4 -4.56 -4.40 23.76
CA LEU A 4 -4.83 -5.27 22.62
C LEU A 4 -3.57 -6.07 22.31
N GLY A 5 -3.52 -7.28 22.83
CA GLY A 5 -2.43 -8.21 22.59
C GLY A 5 -2.53 -8.80 21.19
N TRP A 6 -1.42 -9.37 20.72
CA TRP A 6 -1.38 -10.10 19.46
C TRP A 6 -2.46 -11.19 19.36
N LEU A 7 -2.89 -11.76 20.49
CA LEU A 7 -4.00 -12.73 20.54
C LEU A 7 -5.35 -12.13 20.17
N GLU A 8 -5.72 -10.97 20.72
CA GLU A 8 -7.01 -10.33 20.41
C GLU A 8 -7.08 -9.89 18.95
N VAL A 9 -5.98 -9.32 18.42
CA VAL A 9 -5.87 -8.99 16.99
C VAL A 9 -6.00 -10.24 16.13
N GLY A 10 -5.37 -11.35 16.54
CA GLY A 10 -5.48 -12.64 15.85
C GLY A 10 -6.90 -13.19 15.79
N VAL A 11 -7.67 -13.09 16.88
CA VAL A 11 -9.07 -13.53 16.93
C VAL A 11 -9.95 -12.68 16.01
N ILE A 12 -9.76 -11.36 16.02
CA ILE A 12 -10.52 -10.46 15.13
C ILE A 12 -10.18 -10.77 13.67
N ALA A 13 -8.90 -10.96 13.34
CA ALA A 13 -8.46 -11.33 12.00
C ALA A 13 -9.06 -12.68 11.56
N LEU A 14 -9.14 -13.67 12.46
CA LEU A 14 -9.76 -14.96 12.17
C LEU A 14 -11.25 -14.81 11.82
N VAL A 15 -12.00 -14.04 12.60
CA VAL A 15 -13.42 -13.77 12.33
C VAL A 15 -13.58 -13.02 11.00
N ALA A 16 -12.75 -12.02 10.73
CA ALA A 16 -12.76 -11.30 9.46
C ALA A 16 -12.48 -12.25 8.27
N VAL A 17 -11.52 -13.17 8.41
CA VAL A 17 -11.22 -14.18 7.39
C VAL A 17 -12.37 -15.17 7.19
N LEU A 18 -13.16 -15.49 8.23
CA LEU A 18 -14.35 -16.33 8.07
C LEU A 18 -15.46 -15.60 7.29
N ILE A 19 -15.63 -14.29 7.52
CA ILE A 19 -16.66 -13.48 6.84
C ILE A 19 -16.26 -13.20 5.38
N PHE A 20 -15.04 -12.71 5.17
CA PHE A 20 -14.55 -12.31 3.85
C PHE A 20 -13.97 -13.50 3.05
N GLY A 21 -13.54 -14.56 3.73
CA GLY A 21 -12.86 -15.71 3.13
C GLY A 21 -11.34 -15.48 2.98
N PRO A 22 -10.51 -16.54 3.15
CA PRO A 22 -9.05 -16.42 3.09
C PRO A 22 -8.52 -16.04 1.71
N LYS A 23 -9.31 -16.25 0.64
CA LYS A 23 -8.94 -15.85 -0.73
C LYS A 23 -9.11 -14.35 -0.99
N LYS A 24 -10.00 -13.66 -0.26
CA LYS A 24 -10.25 -12.23 -0.49
C LYS A 24 -9.15 -11.34 0.06
N ILE A 25 -8.45 -11.75 1.13
CA ILE A 25 -7.31 -11.02 1.68
C ILE A 25 -6.17 -10.83 0.67
N PRO A 26 -5.62 -11.89 0.02
CA PRO A 26 -4.56 -11.74 -0.98
C PRO A 26 -5.06 -11.08 -2.28
N GLU A 27 -6.33 -11.26 -2.63
CA GLU A 27 -6.96 -10.60 -3.79
C GLU A 27 -7.02 -9.08 -3.59
N LEU A 28 -7.49 -8.62 -2.44
CA LEU A 28 -7.50 -7.21 -2.05
C LEU A 28 -6.08 -6.65 -1.92
N GLY A 29 -5.16 -7.38 -1.28
CA GLY A 29 -3.76 -6.96 -1.16
C GLY A 29 -3.06 -6.84 -2.51
N SER A 30 -3.33 -7.75 -3.45
CA SER A 30 -2.79 -7.68 -4.81
C SER A 30 -3.35 -6.49 -5.60
N ALA A 31 -4.63 -6.19 -5.45
CA ALA A 31 -5.27 -5.03 -6.08
C ALA A 31 -4.68 -3.72 -5.52
N LEU A 32 -4.66 -3.57 -4.20
CA LEU A 32 -4.09 -2.41 -3.51
C LEU A 32 -2.60 -2.27 -3.82
N GLY A 33 -1.84 -3.36 -3.86
CA GLY A 33 -0.41 -3.36 -4.17
C GLY A 33 -0.11 -2.90 -5.60
N LYS A 34 -0.95 -3.27 -6.57
CA LYS A 34 -0.85 -2.74 -7.95
C LYS A 34 -1.13 -1.23 -7.98
N THR A 35 -2.16 -0.77 -7.28
CA THR A 35 -2.48 0.66 -7.17
C THR A 35 -1.37 1.46 -6.49
N LEU A 36 -0.85 0.98 -5.35
CA LEU A 36 0.27 1.62 -4.64
C LEU A 36 1.55 1.63 -5.49
N ARG A 37 1.81 0.56 -6.25
CA ARG A 37 2.97 0.49 -7.14
C ARG A 37 2.89 1.53 -8.26
N GLY A 38 1.73 1.66 -8.91
CA GLY A 38 1.49 2.72 -9.89
C GLY A 38 1.62 4.12 -9.29
N PHE A 39 1.03 4.33 -8.10
CA PHE A 39 1.16 5.60 -7.39
C PHE A 39 2.62 5.96 -7.05
N LYS A 40 3.42 4.98 -6.61
CA LYS A 40 4.85 5.17 -6.34
C LYS A 40 5.64 5.50 -7.60
N GLU A 41 5.31 4.88 -8.72
CA GLU A 41 5.99 5.08 -10.00
C GLU A 41 5.67 6.47 -10.57
N GLU A 42 4.42 6.91 -10.48
CA GLU A 42 3.99 8.27 -10.85
C GLU A 42 4.71 9.33 -10.02
N LEU A 43 4.76 9.15 -8.69
CA LEU A 43 5.46 10.08 -7.78
C LEU A 43 6.96 10.17 -8.12
N LYS A 44 7.60 9.03 -8.40
CA LYS A 44 9.02 9.00 -8.74
C LYS A 44 9.30 9.70 -10.08
N ASN A 45 8.45 9.49 -11.09
CA ASN A 45 8.61 10.20 -12.37
C ASN A 45 8.40 11.71 -12.22
N GLN A 46 7.47 12.15 -11.36
CA GLN A 46 7.27 13.58 -11.07
C GLN A 46 8.49 14.24 -10.41
N ASP A 47 9.16 13.53 -9.50
CA ASP A 47 10.41 13.98 -8.88
C ASP A 47 11.56 14.04 -9.91
N ASP A 48 11.66 13.04 -10.80
CA ASP A 48 12.70 12.96 -11.84
C ASP A 48 12.49 14.00 -12.98
N ASP A 49 11.24 14.30 -13.34
CA ASP A 49 10.87 15.35 -14.31
C ASP A 49 11.15 16.76 -13.76
N THR A 50 10.98 16.96 -12.45
CA THR A 50 11.32 18.25 -11.81
C THR A 50 12.84 18.47 -11.75
N ALA A 51 13.63 17.40 -11.60
CA ALA A 51 15.10 17.48 -11.58
C ALA A 51 15.74 17.72 -12.96
N SER A 52 15.07 17.30 -14.04
CA SER A 52 15.57 17.47 -15.42
C SER A 52 15.23 18.84 -16.03
N LEU A 53 14.15 19.49 -15.58
CA LEU A 53 13.77 20.84 -16.01
C LEU A 53 14.67 21.96 -15.42
N GLU A 54 15.45 21.69 -14.36
CA GLU A 54 16.37 22.68 -13.76
C GLU A 54 17.78 22.66 -14.42
N GLN A 55 18.14 21.61 -15.16
CA GLN A 55 19.44 21.51 -15.84
C GLN A 55 19.45 22.15 -17.24
N ASP A 56 18.32 22.24 -17.93
CA ASP A 56 18.21 22.82 -19.29
C ASP A 56 18.21 24.36 -19.29
N ASN A 57 17.76 25.01 -18.21
CA ASN A 57 17.68 26.48 -18.10
C ASN A 57 18.96 27.13 -17.52
N ARG A 58 20.08 26.41 -17.47
CA ARG A 58 21.39 26.90 -17.00
C ARG A 58 22.50 26.86 -18.05
N GLU A 59 22.19 26.48 -19.30
CA GLU A 59 23.11 26.59 -20.44
C GLU A 59 22.85 27.85 -21.28
#